data_AF-A0A6L3NN81-F1
#
_entry.id   AF-A0A6L3NN81-F1
#
_cell.length_a   1.000
_cell.length_b   1.000
_cell.length_c   1.000
_cell.angle_alpha   90.00
_cell.angle_beta   90.00
_cell.angle_gamma   90.00
#
_symmetry.space_group_name_H-M   'P 1'
#
loop_
_entity.id
_entity.type
_entity.pdbx_description
1 polymer ?
#
loop_
_entity_poly.entity_id
_entity_poly.type
_entity_poly.pdbx_seq_one_letter_code
_entity_poly.pdbx_strand_id
1 'polypeptide(L)'
;MTTKRRPLRRIARILSSVYVIAISLNPLPSNAQVTLNFVNADIGQVAKAIGATTGKTIIVAPRVKGQLNLVAERPVPEDQALKTLQSALRMQGFALVQDHGVL
;
A
#
# COMPACT_ATOMS: atom_id res chain seq x y z
N MET A 1 -51.43 -19.79 61.83
CA MET A 1 -51.74 -21.24 61.78
C MET A 1 -51.55 -21.72 60.34
N THR A 2 -50.51 -22.53 60.03
CA THR A 2 -50.17 -23.06 58.66
C THR A 2 -49.87 -21.96 57.60
N THR A 3 -49.16 -22.08 56.47
CA THR A 3 -48.73 -23.14 55.51
C THR A 3 -47.70 -22.48 54.51
N LYS A 4 -46.86 -23.06 53.63
CA LYS A 4 -46.27 -24.41 53.39
C LYS A 4 -45.15 -24.39 52.30
N ARG A 5 -43.87 -24.16 52.69
CA ARG A 5 -42.59 -24.52 51.98
C ARG A 5 -42.05 -23.61 50.84
N ARG A 6 -40.70 -23.70 50.65
CA ARG A 6 -39.83 -23.17 49.55
C ARG A 6 -39.65 -24.24 48.43
N PRO A 7 -38.69 -24.15 47.48
CA PRO A 7 -38.34 -23.12 46.46
C PRO A 7 -38.29 -23.69 45.01
N LEU A 8 -38.03 -22.88 43.95
CA LEU A 8 -37.01 -23.13 42.86
C LEU A 8 -37.11 -22.24 41.59
N ARG A 9 -35.94 -21.82 41.08
CA ARG A 9 -35.49 -21.69 39.66
C ARG A 9 -36.43 -21.13 38.55
N ARG A 10 -36.01 -19.98 37.98
CA ARG A 10 -35.64 -19.71 36.54
C ARG A 10 -35.20 -18.23 36.46
N ILE A 11 -33.94 -17.87 36.26
CA ILE A 11 -33.16 -17.88 34.99
C ILE A 11 -33.84 -17.07 33.87
N ALA A 12 -33.36 -15.83 33.62
CA ALA A 12 -33.06 -15.31 32.27
C ALA A 12 -32.38 -13.91 32.29
N ARG A 13 -31.12 -13.87 31.83
CA ARG A 13 -30.51 -12.86 30.94
C ARG A 13 -30.66 -11.35 31.25
N ILE A 14 -29.61 -10.81 31.88
CA ILE A 14 -29.16 -9.42 31.68
C ILE A 14 -28.74 -9.25 30.21
N LEU A 15 -29.23 -8.21 29.51
CA LEU A 15 -29.02 -8.01 28.07
C LEU A 15 -29.01 -6.52 27.66
N SER A 16 -27.90 -5.80 27.89
CA SER A 16 -27.60 -4.50 27.22
C SER A 16 -26.21 -3.92 27.58
N SER A 17 -25.12 -4.73 27.59
CA SER A 17 -23.78 -4.22 27.92
C SER A 17 -22.65 -4.83 27.07
N VAL A 18 -22.73 -4.60 25.76
CA VAL A 18 -21.57 -4.61 24.85
C VAL A 18 -21.80 -3.50 23.81
N TYR A 19 -21.24 -2.32 24.04
CA TYR A 19 -21.19 -1.30 22.98
C TYR A 19 -20.07 -1.68 22.01
N VAL A 20 -20.47 -2.00 20.78
CA VAL A 20 -19.68 -2.47 19.63
C VAL A 20 -18.23 -1.98 19.62
N ILE A 21 -17.27 -2.87 19.93
CA ILE A 21 -15.86 -2.66 19.61
C ILE A 21 -15.64 -3.05 18.14
N ALA A 22 -15.92 -2.12 17.23
CA ALA A 22 -15.55 -2.26 15.83
C ALA A 22 -14.04 -2.03 15.69
N ILE A 23 -13.27 -3.12 15.58
CA ILE A 23 -11.82 -3.03 15.35
C ILE A 23 -11.59 -2.61 13.91
N SER A 24 -11.13 -1.37 13.71
CA SER A 24 -10.63 -0.90 12.41
C SER A 24 -9.35 -1.65 12.05
N LEU A 25 -9.49 -2.67 11.21
CA LEU A 25 -8.38 -3.41 10.61
C LEU A 25 -7.70 -2.56 9.52
N ASN A 26 -6.99 -1.51 9.93
CA ASN A 26 -6.09 -0.79 9.05
C ASN A 26 -4.97 -1.76 8.61
N PRO A 27 -4.80 -2.04 7.30
CA PRO A 27 -3.70 -2.88 6.84
C PRO A 27 -2.38 -2.18 7.17
N LEU A 28 -1.52 -2.89 7.91
CA LEU A 28 -0.16 -2.43 8.17
C LEU A 28 0.57 -2.29 6.82
N PRO A 29 1.14 -1.11 6.48
CA PRO A 29 1.80 -0.92 5.21
C PRO A 29 3.03 -1.81 5.14
N SER A 30 3.03 -2.78 4.21
CA SER A 30 4.19 -3.61 3.87
C SER A 30 5.34 -2.69 3.46
N ASN A 31 6.32 -2.50 4.35
CA ASN A 31 7.46 -1.61 4.13
C ASN A 31 8.50 -2.28 3.22
N ALA A 32 8.09 -2.64 2.01
CA ALA A 32 8.98 -3.05 0.93
C ALA A 32 9.90 -1.87 0.56
N GLN A 33 11.20 -2.14 0.53
CA GLN A 33 12.24 -1.13 0.43
C GLN A 33 13.04 -1.35 -0.85
N VAL A 34 13.08 -0.30 -1.68
CA VAL A 34 13.63 -0.29 -3.03
C VAL A 34 14.92 0.51 -3.02
N THR A 35 16.02 -0.09 -3.48
CA THR A 35 17.29 0.62 -3.71
C THR A 35 17.26 1.26 -5.10
N LEU A 36 17.42 2.58 -5.18
CA LEU A 36 17.56 3.32 -6.43
C LEU A 36 19.05 3.56 -6.69
N ASN A 37 19.59 2.96 -7.75
CA ASN A 37 20.93 3.25 -8.27
C ASN A 37 20.97 3.06 -9.79
N PHE A 38 20.47 4.06 -10.51
CA PHE A 38 20.37 4.08 -11.96
C PHE A 38 21.09 5.31 -12.50
N VAL A 39 22.26 5.14 -13.11
CA VAL A 39 23.09 6.25 -13.61
C VAL A 39 23.17 6.18 -15.13
N ASN A 40 22.75 7.25 -15.82
CA ASN A 40 22.63 7.32 -17.30
C ASN A 40 21.83 6.15 -17.91
N ALA A 41 20.83 5.65 -17.17
CA ALA A 41 20.07 4.46 -17.54
C ALA A 41 18.87 4.82 -18.42
N ASP A 42 18.54 3.95 -19.39
CA ASP A 42 17.36 4.12 -20.26
C ASP A 42 16.07 4.20 -19.43
N ILE A 43 15.26 5.24 -19.69
CA ILE A 43 14.05 5.53 -18.93
C ILE A 43 13.07 4.34 -18.92
N GLY A 44 12.96 3.62 -20.03
CA GLY A 44 12.09 2.45 -20.15
C GLY A 44 12.58 1.23 -19.38
N GLN A 45 13.90 1.03 -19.29
CA GLN A 45 14.48 -0.01 -18.44
C GLN A 45 14.31 0.31 -16.95
N VAL A 46 14.54 1.56 -16.54
CA VAL A 46 14.37 1.96 -15.13
C VAL A 46 12.90 1.87 -14.70
N ALA A 47 11.97 2.31 -15.53
CA ALA A 47 10.54 2.17 -15.27
C ALA A 47 10.14 0.69 -15.08
N LYS A 48 10.60 -0.22 -15.94
CA LYS A 48 10.34 -1.67 -15.80
C LYS A 48 10.99 -2.26 -14.54
N ALA A 49 12.23 -1.88 -14.23
CA ALA A 49 12.94 -2.36 -13.05
C ALA A 49 12.24 -1.93 -11.75
N ILE A 50 11.86 -0.66 -11.63
CA ILE A 50 11.12 -0.15 -10.46
C ILE A 50 9.75 -0.83 -10.37
N GLY A 51 9.03 -1.00 -11.49
CA GLY A 51 7.76 -1.72 -11.52
C GLY A 51 7.88 -3.16 -11.01
N ALA A 52 8.88 -3.90 -11.49
CA ALA A 52 9.15 -5.28 -11.05
C ALA A 52 9.48 -5.37 -9.55
N THR A 53 10.36 -4.50 -9.03
CA THR A 53 10.71 -4.50 -7.59
C THR A 53 9.54 -4.03 -6.70
N THR A 54 8.67 -3.17 -7.21
CA THR A 54 7.53 -2.57 -6.50
C THR A 54 6.22 -3.37 -6.69
N GLY A 55 6.29 -4.51 -7.40
CA GLY A 55 5.14 -5.37 -7.70
C GLY A 55 4.04 -4.72 -8.55
N LYS A 56 4.35 -3.69 -9.36
CA LYS A 56 3.36 -2.95 -10.17
C LYS A 56 3.68 -3.02 -11.67
N THR A 57 2.67 -3.32 -12.47
CA THR A 57 2.78 -3.37 -13.93
C THR A 57 2.89 -1.95 -14.49
N ILE A 58 4.06 -1.59 -15.03
CA ILE A 58 4.30 -0.31 -15.71
C ILE A 58 4.40 -0.54 -17.23
N ILE A 59 3.57 0.16 -18.02
CA ILE A 59 3.54 0.06 -19.48
C ILE A 59 4.29 1.24 -20.12
N VAL A 60 5.52 0.97 -20.57
CA VAL A 60 6.36 1.96 -21.25
C VAL A 60 5.95 2.10 -22.72
N ALA A 61 5.42 3.27 -23.09
CA ALA A 61 5.06 3.57 -24.48
C ALA A 61 6.30 3.67 -25.40
N PRO A 62 6.23 3.27 -26.69
CA PRO A 62 7.39 3.24 -27.60
C PRO A 62 8.11 4.59 -27.80
N ARG A 63 7.39 5.71 -27.58
CA ARG A 63 7.90 7.09 -27.66
C ARG A 63 8.74 7.52 -26.45
N VAL A 64 8.76 6.74 -25.37
CA VAL A 64 9.61 7.02 -24.21
C VAL A 64 11.05 6.66 -24.57
N LYS A 65 11.89 7.67 -24.69
CA LYS A 65 13.30 7.60 -25.07
C LYS A 65 14.09 8.64 -24.29
N GLY A 66 15.34 8.32 -23.97
CA GLY A 66 16.22 9.15 -23.16
C GLY A 66 16.85 8.36 -22.02
N GLN A 67 17.73 9.03 -21.28
CA GLN A 67 18.39 8.48 -20.10
C GLN A 67 17.99 9.32 -18.87
N LEU A 68 18.03 8.70 -17.70
CA LEU A 68 17.86 9.41 -16.43
C LEU A 68 18.95 9.04 -15.42
N ASN A 69 19.01 9.83 -14.34
CA ASN A 69 19.78 9.53 -13.15
C ASN A 69 18.81 9.44 -11.95
N LEU A 70 18.79 8.30 -11.25
CA LEU A 70 17.97 8.04 -10.06
C LEU A 70 18.81 7.26 -9.05
N VAL A 71 19.35 7.99 -8.07
CA VAL A 71 20.21 7.45 -7.00
C VAL A 71 19.62 7.83 -5.65
N ALA A 72 19.58 6.89 -4.70
CA ALA A 72 19.24 7.12 -3.31
C ALA A 72 20.30 6.50 -2.40
N GLU A 73 20.79 7.26 -1.42
CA GLU A 73 21.84 6.81 -0.47
C GLU A 73 21.40 5.66 0.44
N ARG A 74 20.10 5.44 0.56
CA ARG A 74 19.47 4.42 1.42
C ARG A 74 18.27 3.81 0.68
N PRO A 75 17.88 2.56 0.97
CA PRO A 75 16.64 1.98 0.48
C PRO A 75 15.43 2.86 0.85
N VAL A 76 14.58 3.17 -0.12
CA VAL A 76 13.37 3.98 0.07
C VAL A 76 12.11 3.13 -0.06
N PRO A 77 11.01 3.43 0.64
CA PRO A 77 9.77 2.66 0.47
C PRO A 77 9.21 2.80 -0.95
N GLU A 78 8.46 1.79 -1.42
CA GLU A 78 7.86 1.72 -2.77
C GLU A 78 7.21 3.03 -3.24
N ASP A 79 6.34 3.64 -2.44
CA ASP A 79 5.68 4.91 -2.77
C ASP A 79 6.67 6.05 -3.03
N GLN A 80 7.79 6.06 -2.32
CA GLN A 80 8.84 7.06 -2.47
C GLN A 80 9.67 6.79 -3.72
N ALA A 81 9.97 5.52 -4.03
CA ALA A 81 10.61 5.13 -5.29
C ALA A 81 9.77 5.59 -6.50
N LEU A 82 8.45 5.34 -6.48
CA LEU A 82 7.52 5.74 -7.54
C LEU A 82 7.39 7.27 -7.66
N LYS A 83 7.29 8.01 -6.55
CA LYS A 83 7.28 9.48 -6.57
C LYS A 83 8.59 10.07 -7.13
N THR A 84 9.72 9.43 -6.84
CA THR A 84 11.03 9.87 -7.34
C THR A 84 11.14 9.59 -8.84
N LEU A 85 10.70 8.42 -9.31
CA LEU A 85 10.56 8.10 -10.74
C LEU A 85 9.63 9.08 -11.46
N GLN A 86 8.44 9.36 -10.90
CA GLN A 86 7.48 10.31 -11.48
C GLN A 86 8.07 11.72 -11.57
N SER A 87 8.87 12.14 -10.58
CA SER A 87 9.56 13.43 -10.59
C SER A 87 10.62 13.51 -11.70
N ALA A 88 11.46 12.48 -11.84
CA ALA A 88 12.46 12.40 -12.91
C ALA A 88 11.80 12.33 -14.31
N LEU A 89 10.72 11.57 -14.47
CA LEU A 89 9.92 11.51 -15.70
C LEU A 89 9.40 12.90 -16.09
N ARG A 90 8.86 13.67 -15.13
CA ARG A 90 8.37 15.04 -15.38
C ARG A 90 9.47 15.99 -15.85
N MET A 91 10.69 15.86 -15.33
CA MET A 91 11.85 16.63 -15.82
C MET A 91 12.23 16.25 -17.27
N GLN A 92 11.93 15.03 -17.71
CA GLN A 92 12.12 14.55 -19.08
C GLN A 92 10.90 14.77 -19.99
N GLY A 93 9.87 15.50 -19.54
CA GLY A 93 8.64 15.74 -20.30
C GLY A 93 7.66 14.54 -20.36
N PHE A 94 7.90 13.49 -19.59
CA PHE A 94 7.04 12.31 -19.47
C PHE A 94 6.19 12.35 -18.19
N ALA A 95 5.16 11.49 -18.13
CA ALA A 95 4.34 11.31 -16.95
C ALA A 95 4.06 9.82 -16.72
N LEU A 96 4.06 9.40 -15.46
CA LEU A 96 3.49 8.14 -14.99
C LEU A 96 1.99 8.35 -14.80
N VAL A 97 1.14 7.45 -15.31
CA VAL A 97 -0.33 7.62 -15.32
C VAL A 97 -0.97 6.33 -14.84
N GLN A 98 -1.67 6.40 -13.71
CA GLN A 98 -2.34 5.24 -13.13
C GLN A 98 -3.75 5.07 -13.71
N ASP A 99 -4.02 3.91 -14.32
CA ASP A 99 -5.34 3.54 -14.82
C ASP A 99 -5.65 2.08 -14.44
N HIS A 100 -6.80 1.86 -13.78
CA HIS A 100 -7.32 0.54 -13.36
C HIS A 100 -6.31 -0.43 -12.66
N GLY A 101 -5.23 0.08 -12.08
CA GLY A 101 -4.17 -0.70 -11.40
C GLY A 101 -2.87 -0.88 -12.20
N VAL A 102 -2.82 -0.39 -13.44
CA VAL A 102 -1.64 -0.29 -14.29
C VAL A 102 -1.04 1.12 -14.18
N LEU A 103 0.26 1.29 -14.48
CA LEU A 103 1.05 2.52 -14.39
C LEU A 103 1.84 2.86 -15.68
#